data_AF-A0A8K0KCX0-F1
#
_entry.id   AF-A0A8K0KCX0-F1
#
_cell.length_a   1.000
_cell.length_b   1.000
_cell.length_c   1.000
_cell.angle_alpha   90.00
_cell.angle_beta   90.00
_cell.angle_gamma   90.00
#
_symmetry.space_group_name_H-M   'P 1'
#
loop_
_entity.id
_entity.type
_entity.pdbx_description
1 polymer ?
#
loop_
_entity_poly.entity_id
_entity_poly.type
_entity_poly.pdbx_seq_one_letter_code
_entity_poly.pdbx_strand_id
1 'polypeptide(L)'
;MLICTRIANLLGVAGTDIPIQDIQKFMAPHMLGVNGYTFIVTNNGYILTHPDLRPVGILKPSYNSVDMAEVELVDDDSGPREFSPELIA
;
A
#
# COMPACT_ATOMS: atom_id res chain seq x y z
N MET A 1 -3.19 53.04 -11.02
CA MET A 1 -2.57 51.70 -11.10
C MET A 1 -3.33 50.78 -10.16
N LEU A 2 -4.37 50.11 -10.66
CA LEU A 2 -5.14 49.13 -9.90
C LEU A 2 -4.49 47.76 -10.10
N ILE A 3 -3.98 47.18 -9.02
CA ILE A 3 -3.50 45.80 -9.03
C ILE A 3 -4.75 44.92 -8.92
N CYS A 4 -5.15 44.31 -10.03
CA CYS A 4 -6.21 43.30 -10.04
C CYS A 4 -5.65 42.00 -9.46
N THR A 5 -5.86 41.76 -8.16
CA THR A 5 -5.61 40.46 -7.54
C THR A 5 -6.62 39.46 -8.11
N ARG A 6 -6.17 38.48 -8.90
CA ARG A 6 -7.05 37.40 -9.39
C ARG A 6 -7.53 36.58 -8.20
N ILE A 7 -8.83 36.66 -7.89
CA ILE A 7 -9.47 35.76 -6.94
C ILE A 7 -9.80 34.48 -7.71
N ALA A 8 -9.14 33.37 -7.35
CA ALA A 8 -9.53 32.05 -7.84
C ALA A 8 -10.66 31.52 -6.97
N ASN A 9 -11.87 31.41 -7.53
CA ASN A 9 -13.02 30.81 -6.84
C ASN A 9 -13.06 29.30 -7.14
N LEU A 10 -12.98 28.48 -6.10
CA LEU A 10 -13.17 27.03 -6.20
C LEU A 10 -14.66 26.73 -6.40
N LEU A 11 -15.03 26.12 -7.52
CA LEU A 11 -16.42 25.76 -7.84
C LEU A 11 -16.82 24.38 -7.33
N GLY A 12 -15.85 23.49 -7.13
CA GLY A 12 -16.05 22.12 -6.66
C GLY A 12 -14.88 21.20 -6.99
N VAL A 13 -15.01 19.92 -6.61
CA VAL A 13 -14.05 18.84 -6.88
C VAL A 13 -14.77 17.70 -7.57
N ALA A 14 -14.21 17.19 -8.66
CA ALA A 14 -14.66 15.96 -9.29
C ALA A 14 -13.62 14.86 -8.99
N GLY A 15 -14.09 13.69 -8.56
CA GLY A 15 -13.29 12.49 -8.37
C GLY A 15 -13.71 11.40 -9.34
N THR A 16 -12.77 10.51 -9.67
CA THR A 16 -13.05 9.27 -10.41
C THR A 16 -12.42 8.11 -9.66
N ASP A 17 -13.16 7.01 -9.56
CA ASP A 17 -12.64 5.79 -8.91
C ASP A 17 -11.74 5.02 -9.89
N ILE A 18 -10.65 4.47 -9.36
CA ILE A 18 -9.74 3.59 -10.08
C ILE A 18 -9.68 2.27 -9.30
N PRO A 19 -10.16 1.16 -9.88
CA PRO A 19 -10.06 -0.15 -9.26
C PRO A 19 -8.59 -0.57 -9.09
N ILE A 20 -8.25 -1.13 -7.93
CA ILE A 20 -6.89 -1.63 -7.65
C ILE A 20 -6.49 -2.72 -8.66
N GLN A 21 -7.45 -3.51 -9.15
CA GLN A 21 -7.19 -4.54 -10.17
C GLN A 21 -6.67 -3.95 -11.47
N ASP A 22 -7.05 -2.72 -11.82
CA ASP A 22 -6.55 -2.05 -13.02
C ASP A 22 -5.11 -1.59 -12.85
N ILE A 23 -4.74 -1.13 -11.65
CA ILE A 23 -3.37 -0.80 -11.29
C ILE A 23 -2.50 -2.07 -11.32
N GLN A 24 -3.01 -3.18 -10.75
CA GLN A 24 -2.30 -4.46 -10.69
C GLN A 24 -1.94 -5.04 -12.07
N LYS A 25 -2.74 -4.78 -13.11
CA LYS A 25 -2.43 -5.21 -14.49
C LYS A 25 -1.10 -4.65 -14.99
N PHE A 26 -0.68 -3.48 -14.52
CA PHE A 26 0.59 -2.86 -14.91
C PHE A 26 1.81 -3.42 -14.16
N MET A 27 1.61 -4.20 -13.10
CA MET A 27 2.69 -4.69 -12.25
C MET A 27 3.42 -5.91 -12.84
N ALA A 28 2.91 -6.50 -13.93
CA ALA A 28 3.52 -7.62 -14.67
C ALA A 28 4.11 -8.75 -13.79
N PRO A 29 3.33 -9.35 -12.87
CA PRO A 29 3.84 -10.30 -11.87
C PRO A 29 4.52 -11.54 -12.48
N HIS A 30 4.12 -11.93 -13.69
CA HIS A 30 4.69 -13.05 -14.43
C HIS A 30 6.18 -12.88 -14.77
N MET A 31 6.72 -11.66 -14.71
CA MET A 31 8.13 -11.38 -15.03
C MET A 31 9.08 -11.54 -13.84
N LEU A 32 8.57 -11.72 -12.61
CA LEU A 32 9.38 -11.67 -11.38
C LEU A 32 9.89 -13.04 -10.92
N GLY A 33 9.34 -14.13 -11.45
CA GLY A 33 9.64 -15.49 -11.01
C GLY A 33 8.76 -15.95 -9.84
N VAL A 34 8.99 -17.20 -9.39
CA VAL A 34 8.05 -17.95 -8.52
C VAL A 34 7.86 -17.37 -7.11
N ASN A 35 8.88 -16.74 -6.54
CA ASN A 35 8.82 -16.12 -5.20
C ASN A 35 8.78 -14.59 -5.25
N GLY A 36 8.73 -14.01 -6.45
CA GLY A 36 8.69 -12.57 -6.64
C GLY A 36 7.25 -12.08 -6.70
N TYR A 37 6.94 -11.04 -5.94
CA TYR A 37 5.67 -10.33 -6.06
C TYR A 37 5.92 -8.83 -6.10
N THR A 38 4.88 -8.09 -6.48
CA THR A 38 4.89 -6.63 -6.49
C THR A 38 3.97 -6.11 -5.42
N PHE A 39 4.33 -4.96 -4.86
CA PHE A 39 3.53 -4.25 -3.88
C PHE A 39 3.64 -2.75 -4.13
N ILE A 40 2.65 -1.98 -3.66
CA ILE A 40 2.66 -0.52 -3.73
C ILE A 40 2.55 0.03 -2.33
N VAL A 41 3.42 0.97 -2.00
CA VAL A 41 3.46 1.67 -0.71
C VAL A 41 3.27 3.16 -0.94
N THR A 42 2.48 3.79 -0.09
CA THR A 42 2.31 5.24 -0.04
C THR A 42 3.52 5.90 0.62
N ASN A 43 3.69 7.20 0.44
CA ASN A 43 4.74 7.97 1.14
C ASN A 43 4.63 7.91 2.68
N ASN A 44 3.46 7.57 3.21
CA ASN A 44 3.22 7.41 4.64
C ASN A 44 3.52 6.00 5.16
N GLY A 45 3.97 5.07 4.31
CA GLY A 45 4.28 3.69 4.71
C GLY A 45 3.11 2.71 4.63
N TYR A 46 1.91 3.16 4.21
CA TYR A 46 0.76 2.27 4.05
C TYR A 46 0.79 1.50 2.73
N ILE A 47 0.37 0.25 2.80
CA ILE A 47 0.29 -0.64 1.65
C ILE A 47 -1.02 -0.39 0.90
N LEU A 48 -0.90 -0.16 -0.41
CA LEU A 48 -2.03 -0.08 -1.33
C LEU A 48 -2.39 -1.47 -1.91
N THR A 49 -1.39 -2.30 -2.19
CA THR A 49 -1.60 -3.69 -2.66
C THR A 49 -0.47 -4.60 -2.20
N HIS A 50 -0.82 -5.79 -1.73
CA HIS A 50 0.10 -6.85 -1.31
C HIS A 50 -0.62 -8.22 -1.40
N PRO A 51 0.06 -9.34 -1.73
CA PRO A 51 -0.59 -10.66 -1.85
C PRO A 51 -1.34 -11.13 -0.59
N ASP A 52 -0.81 -10.76 0.59
CA ASP A 52 -1.40 -11.09 1.89
C ASP A 52 -2.30 -9.99 2.45
N LEU A 53 -2.47 -8.89 1.72
CA LEU A 53 -3.50 -7.90 1.97
C LEU A 53 -4.83 -8.40 1.37
N ARG A 54 -5.48 -9.35 2.04
CA ARG A 54 -6.75 -9.95 1.60
C ARG A 54 -7.95 -9.34 2.33
N PRO A 55 -8.97 -8.83 1.62
CA PRO A 55 -10.24 -8.43 2.23
C PRO A 55 -11.11 -9.68 2.45
N VAL A 56 -10.77 -10.55 3.41
CA VAL A 56 -11.57 -11.76 3.70
C VAL A 56 -12.57 -11.51 4.82
N GLY A 57 -13.84 -11.32 4.42
CA GLY A 57 -15.03 -11.46 5.27
C GLY A 57 -15.33 -10.27 6.17
N ILE A 58 -14.54 -10.08 7.23
CA ILE A 58 -14.67 -8.94 8.15
C ILE A 58 -13.56 -7.98 7.76
N LEU A 59 -13.92 -6.74 7.38
CA LEU A 59 -12.94 -5.68 7.19
C LEU A 59 -12.08 -5.60 8.45
N LYS A 60 -10.80 -5.97 8.36
CA LYS A 60 -9.83 -5.68 9.42
C LYS A 60 -10.00 -4.18 9.73
N PRO A 61 -10.31 -3.79 10.97
CA PRO A 61 -10.40 -2.38 11.29
C PRO A 61 -9.09 -1.73 10.85
N SER A 62 -9.21 -0.68 10.04
CA SER A 62 -8.08 0.05 9.45
C SER A 62 -7.32 -0.65 8.32
N TYR A 63 -8.03 -1.32 7.41
CA TYR A 63 -7.47 -1.83 6.13
C TYR A 63 -6.66 -0.78 5.34
N ASN A 64 -7.04 0.50 5.43
CA ASN A 64 -6.36 1.60 4.75
C ASN A 64 -5.06 2.07 5.44
N SER A 65 -4.71 1.51 6.59
CA SER A 65 -3.52 1.91 7.36
C SER A 65 -2.57 0.75 7.67
N VAL A 66 -2.69 -0.37 6.94
CA VAL A 66 -1.79 -1.52 7.11
C VAL A 66 -0.42 -1.14 6.55
N ASP A 67 0.63 -1.41 7.33
CA ASP A 67 2.03 -1.22 6.94
C ASP A 67 2.71 -2.53 6.54
N MET A 68 4.01 -2.47 6.22
CA MET A 68 4.81 -3.63 5.81
C MET A 68 5.17 -4.58 6.95
N ALA A 69 5.38 -4.06 8.17
CA ALA A 69 5.74 -4.88 9.32
C ALA A 69 4.56 -5.75 9.80
N GLU A 70 3.33 -5.35 9.48
CA GLU A 70 2.13 -6.15 9.77
C GLU A 70 1.89 -7.32 8.80
N VAL A 71 2.39 -7.24 7.57
CA VAL A 71 2.13 -8.25 6.52
C VAL A 71 3.34 -9.12 6.20
N GLU A 72 4.54 -8.65 6.53
CA GLU A 72 5.79 -9.33 6.24
C GLU A 72 6.64 -9.46 7.50
N LEU A 73 7.54 -10.44 7.47
CA LEU A 73 8.50 -10.64 8.55
C LEU A 73 9.58 -9.55 8.48
N VAL A 74 9.74 -8.81 9.58
CA VAL A 74 10.82 -7.83 9.71
C VAL A 74 12.14 -8.59 9.84
N ASP A 75 13.13 -8.19 9.04
CA ASP A 75 14.49 -8.69 9.14
C ASP A 75 15.15 -8.13 10.42
N ASP A 76 15.57 -9.02 11.31
CA ASP A 76 16.17 -8.71 12.61
C ASP A 76 17.68 -9.02 12.65
N ASP A 77 18.33 -9.09 11.49
CA ASP A 77 19.74 -9.48 11.28
C ASP A 77 20.08 -10.89 11.80
N SER A 78 19.07 -11.70 12.13
CA SER A 78 19.26 -13.05 12.62
C SER A 78 19.59 -14.04 11.48
N GLY A 79 20.12 -15.20 11.86
CA GLY A 79 20.44 -16.25 10.88
C GLY A 79 19.18 -16.79 10.21
N PRO A 80 19.28 -17.39 9.01
CA PRO A 80 18.14 -18.06 8.40
C PRO A 80 17.50 -19.08 9.34
N ARG A 81 16.19 -18.95 9.57
CA ARG A 81 15.36 -19.78 10.49
C ARG A 81 15.59 -19.55 11.98
N GLU A 82 16.36 -18.54 12.36
CA GLU A 82 16.28 -17.97 13.70
C GLU A 82 15.10 -16.99 13.67
N PHE A 83 14.03 -17.27 14.42
CA PHE A 83 12.90 -16.33 14.51
C PHE A 83 13.09 -15.45 15.74
N SER A 84 12.74 -14.18 15.62
CA SER A 84 12.77 -13.27 16.76
C SER A 84 11.86 -13.81 17.88
N PRO A 85 12.20 -13.58 19.16
CA PRO A 85 11.36 -13.98 20.28
C PRO A 85 9.93 -13.40 20.20
N GLU A 86 9.76 -12.27 19.51
CA GLU A 86 8.46 -11.61 19.31
C GLU A 86 7.53 -12.40 18.37
N LEU A 87 8.09 -13.24 17.48
CA LEU A 87 7.33 -14.10 16.56
C LEU A 87 6.99 -15.48 17.16
N ILE A 88 7.69 -15.90 18.22
CA ILE A 88 7.54 -17.24 18.84
C ILE A 88 6.63 -17.21 20.08
N ALA A 89 6.33 -16.03 20.62
CA ALA A 89 5.57 -15.83 21.86
C ALA A 89 4.05 -16.02 21.70
#